data_AF-A0AAE9HSK0-F1
#
_entry.id   AF-A0AAE9HSK0-F1
#
_cell.length_a   1.000
_cell.length_b   1.000
_cell.length_c   1.000
_cell.angle_alpha   90.00
_cell.angle_beta   90.00
_cell.angle_gamma   90.00
#
_symmetry.space_group_name_H-M   'P 1'
#
loop_
_entity.id
_entity.type
_entity.pdbx_description
1 polymer ?
#
loop_
_entity_poly.entity_id
_entity_poly.type
_entity_poly.pdbx_seq_one_letter_code
_entity_poly.pdbx_strand_id
1 'polypeptide(L)'
;MTTLLETLLAIRPKHNDFTRPELIQGYNETEIQEIEQRYNLSVQGQFREFLMTMGKCSGGVLLGQNLTIFNPNYQPTSQSFGIENQQYWYEHEDLFNFFQKENINPIQEQLLYLDNRNEHISFYFLFTNRNENIVYEYDSNLDEIKLNEYGTLFDYLIWCRKDMIAQSKRWMQIFNANPNRFKELTTGRLL
;
A
#
# COMPACT_ATOMS: atom_id res chain seq x y z
N MET A 1 -10.99 -7.73 -20.98
CA MET A 1 -10.02 -7.08 -20.08
C MET A 1 -10.32 -7.57 -18.68
N THR A 2 -9.34 -8.14 -17.99
CA THR A 2 -9.48 -8.63 -16.62
C THR A 2 -9.22 -7.47 -15.67
N THR A 3 -10.08 -7.24 -14.68
CA THR A 3 -9.90 -6.15 -13.70
C THR A 3 -8.76 -6.46 -12.72
N LEU A 4 -8.25 -5.46 -11.97
CA LEU A 4 -7.29 -5.70 -10.89
C LEU A 4 -7.79 -6.79 -9.94
N LEU A 5 -9.06 -6.68 -9.52
CA LEU A 5 -9.66 -7.59 -8.55
C LEU A 5 -9.69 -9.02 -9.06
N GLU A 6 -10.12 -9.24 -10.30
CA GLU A 6 -10.13 -10.57 -10.92
C GLU A 6 -8.72 -11.17 -10.98
N THR A 7 -7.71 -10.35 -11.30
CA THR A 7 -6.31 -10.77 -11.36
C THR A 7 -5.81 -11.20 -9.97
N LEU A 8 -6.10 -10.42 -8.93
CA LEU A 8 -5.68 -10.74 -7.56
C LEU A 8 -6.42 -11.97 -7.00
N LEU A 9 -7.71 -12.12 -7.29
CA LEU A 9 -8.52 -13.27 -6.85
C LEU A 9 -8.11 -14.58 -7.56
N ALA A 10 -7.63 -14.50 -8.81
CA ALA A 10 -7.09 -15.66 -9.51
C ALA A 10 -5.82 -16.21 -8.84
N ILE A 11 -5.07 -15.36 -8.13
CA ILE A 11 -3.93 -15.76 -7.30
C ILE A 11 -4.47 -16.24 -5.96
N ARG A 12 -4.71 -17.54 -5.83
CA ARG A 12 -5.26 -18.15 -4.61
C ARG A 12 -4.41 -19.33 -4.16
N PRO A 13 -4.36 -19.62 -2.85
CA PRO A 13 -3.60 -20.76 -2.38
C PRO A 13 -4.34 -22.05 -2.75
N LYS A 14 -3.61 -23.12 -3.07
CA LYS A 14 -4.23 -24.44 -3.35
C LYS A 14 -5.00 -24.99 -2.14
N HIS A 15 -4.56 -24.63 -0.94
CA HIS A 15 -5.15 -25.01 0.34
C HIS A 15 -5.12 -23.80 1.29
N ASN A 16 -6.00 -23.76 2.29
CA ASN A 16 -6.01 -22.71 3.32
C ASN A 16 -6.35 -21.31 2.80
N ASP A 17 -7.35 -21.21 1.91
CA ASP A 17 -7.85 -19.91 1.49
C ASP A 17 -8.62 -19.25 2.64
N PHE A 18 -8.16 -18.07 3.03
CA PHE A 18 -8.78 -17.24 4.06
C PHE A 18 -9.48 -16.02 3.45
N THR A 19 -9.42 -15.86 2.12
CA THR A 19 -10.03 -14.74 1.42
C THR A 19 -11.55 -14.79 1.58
N ARG A 20 -12.16 -13.62 1.78
CA ARG A 20 -13.61 -13.39 1.90
C ARG A 20 -14.02 -12.30 0.91
N PRO A 21 -14.15 -12.65 -0.40
CA PRO A 21 -14.44 -11.67 -1.45
C PRO A 21 -15.75 -10.89 -1.22
N GLU A 22 -16.71 -11.48 -0.52
CA GLU A 22 -17.98 -10.85 -0.13
C GLU A 22 -17.82 -9.66 0.82
N LEU A 23 -16.66 -9.52 1.47
CA LEU A 23 -16.35 -8.40 2.36
C LEU A 23 -15.57 -7.28 1.65
N ILE A 24 -15.21 -7.46 0.38
CA ILE A 24 -14.46 -6.46 -0.37
C ILE A 24 -15.31 -5.20 -0.52
N GLN A 25 -14.73 -4.07 -0.16
CA GLN A 25 -15.42 -2.79 -0.20
C GLN A 25 -14.42 -1.69 -0.53
N GLY A 26 -14.77 -0.85 -1.49
CA GLY A 26 -14.00 0.35 -1.82
C GLY A 26 -14.67 1.64 -1.40
N TYR A 27 -13.94 2.73 -1.58
CA TYR A 27 -14.41 4.08 -1.36
C TYR A 27 -15.28 4.56 -2.54
N ASN A 28 -16.29 5.37 -2.22
CA ASN A 28 -17.07 6.09 -3.23
C ASN A 28 -16.41 7.43 -3.58
N GLU A 29 -16.93 8.13 -4.60
CA GLU A 29 -16.38 9.40 -5.07
C GLU A 29 -16.21 10.46 -3.99
N THR A 30 -17.20 10.61 -3.10
CA THR A 30 -17.14 11.59 -2.01
C THR A 30 -16.04 11.26 -1.01
N GLU A 31 -15.87 9.99 -0.70
CA GLU A 31 -14.80 9.51 0.18
C GLU A 31 -13.43 9.65 -0.48
N ILE A 32 -13.32 9.42 -1.79
CA ILE A 32 -12.08 9.69 -2.53
C ILE A 32 -11.71 11.17 -2.41
N GLN A 33 -12.65 12.09 -2.64
CA GLN A 33 -12.42 13.52 -2.50
C GLN A 33 -11.99 13.91 -1.07
N GLU A 34 -12.58 13.28 -0.04
CA GLU A 34 -12.17 13.49 1.35
C GLU A 34 -10.72 13.04 1.58
N ILE A 35 -10.33 11.87 1.05
CA ILE A 35 -8.97 11.33 1.15
C ILE A 35 -7.96 12.27 0.48
N GLU A 36 -8.26 12.75 -0.74
CA GLU A 36 -7.39 13.68 -1.47
C GLU A 36 -7.14 14.96 -0.67
N GLN A 37 -8.21 15.56 -0.14
CA GLN A 37 -8.14 16.79 0.65
C GLN A 37 -7.44 16.60 1.99
N ARG A 38 -7.76 15.51 2.71
CA ARG A 38 -7.23 15.26 4.05
C ARG A 38 -5.74 14.98 4.05
N TYR A 39 -5.24 14.30 3.02
CA TYR A 39 -3.87 13.77 3.02
C TYR A 39 -2.95 14.38 1.96
N ASN A 40 -3.39 15.38 1.20
CA ASN A 40 -2.59 15.93 0.11
C ASN A 40 -2.11 14.81 -0.83
N LEU A 41 -3.07 14.04 -1.36
CA LEU A 41 -2.82 12.96 -2.32
C LEU A 41 -3.65 13.21 -3.58
N SER A 42 -3.14 12.81 -4.74
CA SER A 42 -3.92 12.73 -5.98
C SER A 42 -4.38 11.31 -6.22
N VAL A 43 -5.68 11.05 -6.11
CA VAL A 43 -6.25 9.71 -6.24
C VAL A 43 -6.73 9.50 -7.67
N GLN A 44 -5.81 9.02 -8.51
CA GLN A 44 -6.00 8.85 -9.95
C GLN A 44 -5.44 7.51 -10.45
N GLY A 45 -5.71 7.16 -11.71
CA GLY A 45 -5.20 5.96 -12.37
C GLY A 45 -5.46 4.66 -11.59
N GLN A 46 -4.43 3.83 -11.49
CA GLN A 46 -4.44 2.56 -10.76
C GLN A 46 -4.66 2.76 -9.25
N PHE A 47 -4.18 3.86 -8.67
CA PHE A 47 -4.39 4.14 -7.25
C PHE A 47 -5.88 4.37 -6.95
N ARG A 48 -6.56 5.09 -7.84
CA ARG A 48 -8.02 5.27 -7.77
C ARG A 48 -8.76 3.95 -7.93
N GLU A 49 -8.42 3.14 -8.93
CA GLU A 49 -9.05 1.82 -9.11
C GLU A 49 -8.88 0.95 -7.87
N PHE A 50 -7.68 0.92 -7.28
CA PHE A 50 -7.42 0.18 -6.05
C PHE A 50 -8.31 0.65 -4.89
N LEU A 51 -8.33 1.96 -4.60
CA LEU A 51 -9.10 2.51 -3.49
C LEU A 51 -10.62 2.34 -3.68
N MET A 52 -11.12 2.53 -4.90
CA MET A 52 -12.54 2.35 -5.20
C MET A 52 -12.98 0.88 -5.29
N THR A 53 -12.05 -0.04 -5.49
CA THR A 53 -12.34 -1.47 -5.49
C THR A 53 -12.33 -2.04 -4.09
N MET A 54 -11.30 -1.72 -3.29
CA MET A 54 -11.05 -2.43 -2.02
C MET A 54 -10.40 -1.58 -0.93
N GLY A 55 -10.38 -0.25 -1.09
CA GLY A 55 -9.73 0.67 -0.16
C GLY A 55 -10.30 0.65 1.27
N LYS A 56 -11.59 0.33 1.47
CA LYS A 56 -12.20 0.20 2.80
C LYS A 56 -11.99 -1.18 3.42
N CYS A 57 -12.07 -2.20 2.59
CA CYS A 57 -11.85 -3.57 3.00
C CYS A 57 -11.33 -4.41 1.84
N SER A 58 -10.19 -5.06 2.05
CA SER A 58 -9.57 -5.94 1.05
C SER A 58 -10.21 -7.33 0.97
N GLY A 59 -11.08 -7.70 1.92
CA GLY A 59 -11.61 -9.06 2.04
C GLY A 59 -10.53 -10.13 2.15
N GLY A 60 -9.33 -9.80 2.63
CA GLY A 60 -8.19 -10.73 2.71
C GLY A 60 -7.50 -10.97 1.36
N VAL A 61 -7.84 -10.21 0.31
CA VAL A 61 -7.09 -10.19 -0.94
C VAL A 61 -5.70 -9.60 -0.72
N LEU A 62 -5.61 -8.59 0.15
CA LEU A 62 -4.37 -7.96 0.62
C LEU A 62 -4.43 -7.84 2.14
N LEU A 63 -3.28 -7.77 2.82
CA LEU A 63 -3.23 -7.67 4.28
C LEU A 63 -2.35 -6.50 4.74
N GLY A 64 -2.69 -5.97 5.92
CA GLY A 64 -1.98 -4.85 6.57
C GLY A 64 -0.54 -5.12 7.00
N GLN A 65 -0.05 -6.37 6.96
CA GLN A 65 1.40 -6.61 7.13
C GLN A 65 2.21 -6.25 5.89
N ASN A 66 1.54 -6.08 4.74
CA ASN A 66 2.18 -5.88 3.44
C ASN A 66 1.84 -4.52 2.83
N LEU A 67 0.92 -3.76 3.44
CA LEU A 67 0.43 -2.49 2.94
C LEU A 67 -0.03 -1.60 4.09
N THR A 68 0.57 -0.43 4.19
CA THR A 68 0.30 0.62 5.18
C THR A 68 -1.19 0.98 5.26
N ILE A 69 -1.89 1.04 4.12
CA ILE A 69 -3.33 1.36 4.04
C ILE A 69 -4.21 0.38 4.84
N PHE A 70 -3.79 -0.87 5.03
CA PHE A 70 -4.53 -1.87 5.82
C PHE A 70 -3.86 -2.17 7.18
N ASN A 71 -2.74 -1.52 7.48
CA ASN A 71 -1.95 -1.82 8.66
C ASN A 71 -2.59 -1.18 9.90
N PRO A 72 -2.97 -1.96 10.94
CA PRO A 72 -3.64 -1.44 12.13
C PRO A 72 -2.78 -0.49 12.98
N ASN A 73 -1.47 -0.40 12.71
CA ASN A 73 -0.60 0.57 13.38
C ASN A 73 -0.76 2.00 12.81
N TYR A 74 -1.40 2.15 11.65
CA TYR A 74 -1.63 3.44 11.02
C TYR A 74 -3.06 3.90 11.30
N GLN A 75 -3.19 5.18 11.61
CA GLN A 75 -4.46 5.82 11.92
C GLN A 75 -4.83 6.78 10.77
N PRO A 76 -6.12 7.11 10.57
CA PRO A 76 -6.56 8.05 9.54
C PRO A 76 -6.18 9.50 9.91
N THR A 77 -4.89 9.79 9.94
CA THR A 77 -4.31 11.07 10.37
C THR A 77 -3.22 11.52 9.40
N SER A 78 -2.95 12.83 9.40
CA SER A 78 -1.88 13.43 8.60
C SER A 78 -0.50 12.81 8.91
N GLN A 79 -0.27 12.37 10.15
CA GLN A 79 0.96 11.69 10.58
C GLN A 79 1.18 10.34 9.88
N SER A 80 0.10 9.68 9.48
CA SER A 80 0.16 8.37 8.82
C SER A 80 0.16 8.47 7.30
N PHE A 81 -0.59 9.42 6.74
CA PHE A 81 -0.86 9.45 5.29
C PHE A 81 -0.73 10.84 4.64
N GLY A 82 -0.64 11.91 5.44
CA GLY A 82 -0.72 13.30 4.97
C GLY A 82 0.60 14.05 4.97
N ILE A 83 0.50 15.38 4.98
CA ILE A 83 1.67 16.29 4.91
C ILE A 83 2.66 16.04 6.05
N GLU A 84 2.19 15.71 7.26
CA GLU A 84 3.10 15.37 8.37
C GLU A 84 3.90 14.10 8.07
N ASN A 85 3.29 13.08 7.46
CA ASN A 85 4.00 11.88 7.02
C ASN A 85 4.98 12.18 5.87
N GLN A 86 4.57 13.01 4.90
CA GLN A 86 5.41 13.44 3.78
C GLN A 86 6.65 14.20 4.28
N GLN A 87 6.48 15.09 5.26
CA GLN A 87 7.59 15.80 5.91
C GLN A 87 8.50 14.84 6.68
N TYR A 88 7.92 13.90 7.45
CA TYR A 88 8.68 12.89 8.18
C TYR A 88 9.59 12.08 7.23
N TRP A 89 9.07 11.62 6.10
CA TRP A 89 9.87 10.88 5.13
C TRP A 89 10.93 11.75 4.47
N TYR A 90 10.61 13.02 4.20
CA TYR A 90 11.60 13.95 3.66
C TYR A 90 12.81 14.10 4.59
N GLU A 91 12.60 14.12 5.91
CA GLU A 91 13.63 14.24 6.93
C GLU A 91 14.25 12.91 7.39
N HIS A 92 13.77 11.77 6.87
CA HIS A 92 14.25 10.45 7.28
C HIS A 92 15.73 10.26 6.92
N GLU A 93 16.55 9.77 7.85
CA GLU A 93 18.01 9.75 7.72
C GLU A 93 18.51 9.06 6.45
N ASP A 94 17.91 7.91 6.12
CA ASP A 94 18.28 7.14 4.92
C ASP A 94 17.77 7.76 3.62
N LEU A 95 16.67 8.52 3.66
CA LEU A 95 15.98 8.99 2.45
C LEU A 95 16.22 10.47 2.16
N PHE A 96 16.63 11.27 3.14
CA PHE A 96 16.87 12.70 2.97
C PHE A 96 17.91 12.95 1.87
N ASN A 97 19.06 12.27 1.95
CA ASN A 97 20.12 12.40 0.94
C ASN A 97 19.66 11.91 -0.44
N PHE A 98 18.83 10.87 -0.46
CA PHE A 98 18.24 10.32 -1.67
C PHE A 98 17.30 11.35 -2.34
N PHE A 99 16.33 11.91 -1.60
CA PHE A 99 15.41 12.91 -2.11
C PHE A 99 16.13 14.17 -2.59
N GLN A 100 17.16 14.61 -1.86
CA GLN A 100 17.98 15.76 -2.26
C GLN A 100 18.75 15.50 -3.56
N LYS A 101 19.33 14.30 -3.72
CA LYS A 101 20.08 13.92 -4.93
C LYS A 101 19.18 13.86 -6.17
N GLU A 102 18.00 13.29 -6.03
CA GLU A 102 17.02 13.15 -7.12
C GLU A 102 16.16 14.41 -7.32
N ASN A 103 16.36 15.47 -6.51
CA ASN A 103 15.57 16.69 -6.51
C ASN A 103 14.06 16.42 -6.36
N ILE A 104 13.71 15.52 -5.43
CA ILE A 104 12.35 15.11 -5.11
C ILE A 104 11.91 15.83 -3.84
N ASN A 105 10.75 16.48 -3.88
CA ASN A 105 10.08 17.01 -2.70
C ASN A 105 8.84 16.14 -2.40
N PRO A 106 8.84 15.32 -1.33
CA PRO A 106 7.75 14.41 -1.00
C PRO A 106 6.38 15.07 -0.84
N ILE A 107 6.31 16.34 -0.44
CA ILE A 107 5.05 17.08 -0.29
C ILE A 107 4.51 17.50 -1.66
N GLN A 108 5.38 18.02 -2.54
CA GLN A 108 5.01 18.42 -3.90
C GLN A 108 4.66 17.23 -4.77
N GLU A 109 5.37 16.11 -4.59
CA GLU A 109 5.15 14.85 -5.30
C GLU A 109 4.01 14.03 -4.69
N GLN A 110 3.44 14.51 -3.57
CA GLN A 110 2.36 13.86 -2.84
C GLN A 110 2.66 12.39 -2.55
N LEU A 111 3.80 12.18 -1.87
CA LEU A 111 4.31 10.87 -1.52
C LEU A 111 3.30 10.13 -0.63
N LEU A 112 3.04 8.89 -1.00
CA LEU A 112 2.34 7.90 -0.20
C LEU A 112 3.29 6.73 0.05
N TYR A 113 3.61 6.49 1.31
CA TYR A 113 4.38 5.33 1.73
C TYR A 113 3.50 4.06 1.74
N LEU A 114 3.93 3.04 1.00
CA LEU A 114 3.18 1.80 0.83
C LEU A 114 3.60 0.73 1.83
N ASP A 115 4.90 0.49 1.98
CA ASP A 115 5.42 -0.62 2.78
C ASP A 115 6.94 -0.53 2.95
N ASN A 116 7.50 -1.30 3.89
CA ASN A 116 8.92 -1.63 3.95
C ASN A 116 9.11 -3.14 4.05
N ARG A 117 10.28 -3.60 3.58
CA ARG A 117 10.59 -5.03 3.48
C ARG A 117 12.02 -5.30 3.88
N ASN A 118 12.27 -6.58 4.16
CA ASN A 118 13.58 -7.10 4.53
C ASN A 118 14.18 -6.33 5.72
N GLU A 119 13.43 -6.23 6.83
CA GLU A 119 13.90 -5.54 8.05
C GLU A 119 14.27 -4.07 7.83
N HIS A 120 13.41 -3.33 7.09
CA HIS A 120 13.59 -1.91 6.77
C HIS A 120 14.74 -1.59 5.80
N ILE A 121 15.09 -2.55 4.95
CA ILE A 121 16.09 -2.35 3.88
C ILE A 121 15.45 -1.73 2.64
N SER A 122 14.28 -2.23 2.23
CA SER A 122 13.59 -1.77 1.02
C SER A 122 12.33 -1.00 1.39
N PHE A 123 12.17 0.22 0.86
CA PHE A 123 11.02 1.09 1.09
C PHE A 123 10.29 1.35 -0.22
N TYR A 124 8.96 1.22 -0.21
CA TYR A 124 8.12 1.37 -1.39
C TYR A 124 7.20 2.58 -1.29
N PHE A 125 7.15 3.38 -2.35
CA PHE A 125 6.40 4.64 -2.38
C PHE A 125 5.61 4.81 -3.69
N LEU A 126 4.55 5.62 -3.61
CA LEU A 126 3.90 6.23 -4.77
C LEU A 126 4.09 7.75 -4.70
N PHE A 127 4.44 8.37 -5.83
CA PHE A 127 4.31 9.82 -6.01
C PHE A 127 2.98 10.10 -6.71
N THR A 128 1.95 10.37 -5.93
CA THR A 128 0.58 10.37 -6.43
C THR A 128 0.29 11.53 -7.40
N ASN A 129 1.07 12.62 -7.32
CA ASN A 129 0.95 13.78 -8.22
C ASN A 129 1.43 13.48 -9.65
N ARG A 130 2.33 12.50 -9.85
CA ARG A 130 2.94 12.19 -11.16
C ARG A 130 1.99 11.48 -12.14
N ASN A 131 0.92 10.86 -11.64
CA ASN A 131 -0.07 10.11 -12.44
C ASN A 131 0.50 8.96 -13.30
N GLU A 132 1.66 8.44 -12.96
CA GLU A 132 2.37 7.42 -13.75
C GLU A 132 2.05 5.98 -13.31
N ASN A 133 1.38 5.82 -12.17
CA ASN A 133 1.07 4.54 -11.54
C ASN A 133 2.29 3.72 -11.13
N ILE A 134 3.48 4.31 -11.14
CA ILE A 134 4.73 3.62 -10.79
C ILE A 134 4.91 3.59 -9.28
N VAL A 135 5.18 2.39 -8.77
CA VAL A 135 5.74 2.20 -7.44
C VAL A 135 7.24 2.29 -7.54
N TYR A 136 7.79 3.09 -6.65
CA TYR A 136 9.22 3.29 -6.53
C TYR A 136 9.78 2.53 -5.35
N GLU A 137 11.01 2.05 -5.48
CA GLU A 137 11.76 1.37 -4.46
C GLU A 137 13.04 2.15 -4.14
N TYR A 138 13.25 2.37 -2.84
CA TYR A 138 14.56 2.69 -2.29
C TYR A 138 15.09 1.47 -1.56
N ASP A 139 16.31 1.04 -1.89
CA ASP A 139 17.01 -0.06 -1.23
C ASP A 139 18.31 0.48 -0.61
N SER A 140 18.39 0.42 0.72
CA SER A 140 19.53 0.96 1.48
C SER A 140 20.82 0.16 1.32
N ASN A 141 20.78 -1.06 0.76
CA ASN A 141 21.97 -1.87 0.52
C ASN A 141 22.67 -1.57 -0.80
N LEU A 142 22.06 -0.78 -1.68
CA LEU A 142 22.68 -0.44 -2.96
C LEU A 142 23.77 0.61 -2.77
N ASP A 143 24.97 0.32 -3.28
CA ASP A 143 26.10 1.25 -3.28
C ASP A 143 25.76 2.57 -4.01
N GLU A 144 24.84 2.51 -4.98
CA GLU A 144 24.33 3.66 -5.71
C GLU A 144 22.94 4.05 -5.18
N ILE A 145 22.89 5.18 -4.47
CA ILE A 145 21.63 5.84 -4.09
C ILE A 145 20.93 6.31 -5.37
N LYS A 146 19.85 5.63 -5.77
CA LYS A 146 19.00 6.03 -6.90
C LYS A 146 17.58 5.55 -6.67
N LEU A 147 16.65 6.21 -7.36
CA LEU A 147 15.25 5.84 -7.34
C LEU A 147 15.01 4.76 -8.38
N ASN A 148 14.60 3.57 -7.95
CA ASN A 148 14.28 2.50 -8.90
C ASN A 148 12.77 2.44 -9.12
N GLU A 149 12.36 2.35 -10.37
CA GLU A 149 11.00 1.95 -10.70
C GLU A 149 10.86 0.45 -10.43
N TYR A 150 10.04 0.09 -9.44
CA TYR A 150 9.74 -1.32 -9.18
C TYR A 150 8.82 -1.89 -10.28
N GLY A 151 7.82 -1.10 -10.68
CA GLY A 151 6.78 -1.47 -11.63
C GLY A 151 5.51 -0.67 -11.39
N THR A 152 4.40 -1.05 -12.02
CA THR A 152 3.12 -0.38 -11.75
C THR A 152 2.58 -0.75 -10.37
N LEU A 153 1.65 0.04 -9.84
CA LEU A 153 0.94 -0.28 -8.59
C LEU A 153 0.29 -1.65 -8.66
N PHE A 154 -0.28 -2.04 -9.81
CA PHE A 154 -0.87 -3.37 -9.97
C PHE A 154 0.18 -4.48 -9.92
N ASP A 155 1.35 -4.29 -10.52
CA ASP A 155 2.47 -5.25 -10.42
C ASP A 155 2.88 -5.43 -8.95
N TYR A 156 2.95 -4.33 -8.21
CA TYR A 156 3.25 -4.34 -6.79
C TYR A 156 2.17 -5.06 -5.96
N LEU A 157 0.89 -4.76 -6.17
CA LEU A 157 -0.21 -5.42 -5.46
C LEU A 157 -0.28 -6.93 -5.78
N ILE A 158 0.00 -7.32 -7.03
CA ILE A 158 0.12 -8.72 -7.45
C ILE A 158 1.26 -9.41 -6.70
N TRP A 159 2.40 -8.74 -6.56
CA TRP A 159 3.53 -9.25 -5.80
C TRP A 159 3.17 -9.44 -4.31
N CYS A 160 2.56 -8.44 -3.67
CA CYS A 160 2.07 -8.55 -2.29
C CYS A 160 1.10 -9.73 -2.12
N ARG A 161 0.16 -9.93 -3.07
CA ARG A 161 -0.75 -11.08 -3.05
C ARG A 161 0.00 -12.40 -3.13
N LYS A 162 0.98 -12.54 -4.03
CA LYS A 162 1.78 -13.77 -4.18
C LYS A 162 2.55 -14.10 -2.90
N ASP A 163 3.22 -13.12 -2.31
CA ASP A 163 3.96 -13.29 -1.05
C ASP A 163 3.04 -13.75 0.09
N MET A 164 1.90 -13.08 0.24
CA MET A 164 0.91 -13.44 1.25
C MET A 164 0.34 -14.85 1.05
N ILE A 165 0.07 -15.24 -0.20
CA ILE A 165 -0.42 -16.58 -0.54
C ILE A 165 0.63 -17.67 -0.28
N ALA A 166 1.92 -17.37 -0.44
CA ALA A 166 3.00 -18.29 -0.03
C ALA A 166 2.96 -18.59 1.49
N GLN A 167 2.39 -17.68 2.28
CA GLN A 167 2.25 -17.80 3.73
C GLN A 167 0.82 -18.17 4.18
N SER A 168 -0.05 -18.68 3.29
CA SER A 168 -1.48 -18.84 3.57
C SER A 168 -1.81 -19.72 4.78
N LYS A 169 -1.04 -20.78 5.00
CA LYS A 169 -1.20 -21.66 6.17
C LYS A 169 -1.01 -20.90 7.49
N ARG A 170 0.02 -20.04 7.56
CA ARG A 170 0.31 -19.20 8.73
C ARG A 170 -0.84 -18.22 8.96
N TRP A 171 -1.30 -17.55 7.90
CA TRP A 171 -2.40 -16.60 7.99
C TRP A 171 -3.69 -17.23 8.50
N MET A 172 -4.06 -18.41 7.97
CA MET A 172 -5.23 -19.13 8.45
C MET A 172 -5.12 -19.51 9.94
N GLN A 173 -3.93 -19.94 10.40
CA GLN A 173 -3.70 -20.20 11.82
C GLN A 173 -3.88 -18.94 12.69
N ILE A 174 -3.33 -17.81 12.24
CA ILE A 174 -3.49 -16.51 12.93
C ILE A 174 -4.97 -16.13 13.03
N PHE A 175 -5.73 -16.24 11.94
CA PHE A 175 -7.14 -15.86 11.92
C PHE A 175 -8.03 -16.83 12.71
N ASN A 176 -7.70 -18.12 12.74
CA ASN A 176 -8.41 -19.08 13.59
C ASN A 176 -8.15 -18.83 15.08
N ALA A 177 -6.92 -18.46 15.44
CA ALA A 177 -6.55 -18.14 16.82
C ALA A 177 -7.15 -16.81 17.29
N ASN A 178 -7.25 -15.82 16.40
CA ASN A 178 -7.86 -14.53 16.68
C ASN A 178 -8.71 -14.06 15.47
N PRO A 179 -10.02 -14.34 15.46
CA PRO A 179 -10.90 -13.94 14.36
C PRO A 179 -10.96 -12.42 14.13
N ASN A 180 -10.77 -11.60 15.16
CA ASN A 180 -10.74 -10.15 15.03
C ASN A 180 -9.55 -9.68 14.20
N ARG A 181 -8.46 -10.46 14.19
CA ARG A 181 -7.25 -10.12 13.43
C ARG A 181 -7.48 -10.07 11.93
N PHE A 182 -8.44 -10.84 11.43
CA PHE A 182 -8.85 -10.76 10.03
C PHE A 182 -9.35 -9.34 9.72
N LYS A 183 -10.35 -8.88 10.47
CA LYS A 183 -10.90 -7.53 10.31
C LYS A 183 -9.82 -6.46 10.45
N GLU A 184 -8.95 -6.57 11.46
CA GLU A 184 -7.89 -5.59 11.69
C GLU A 184 -6.92 -5.46 10.52
N LEU A 185 -6.56 -6.57 9.87
CA LEU A 185 -5.58 -6.60 8.78
C LEU A 185 -6.20 -6.44 7.39
N THR A 186 -7.53 -6.40 7.26
CA THR A 186 -8.20 -6.17 5.98
C THR A 186 -8.89 -4.82 5.89
N THR A 187 -9.07 -4.12 7.01
CA THR A 187 -9.78 -2.82 7.06
C THR A 187 -8.85 -1.68 6.66
N GLY A 188 -9.29 -0.88 5.70
CA GLY A 188 -8.62 0.34 5.25
C GLY A 188 -8.54 1.39 6.34
N ARG A 189 -7.47 2.18 6.30
CA ARG A 189 -7.12 3.17 7.35
C ARG A 189 -7.11 4.60 6.86
N LEU A 190 -7.62 4.87 5.66
CA LEU A 190 -7.65 6.23 5.11
C LEU A 190 -8.86 7.05 5.62
N LEU A 191 -9.94 6.44 6.09
CA LEU A 191 -11.10 7.13 6.69
C LEU A 191 -11.61 6.42 7.93
#